data_AF-H3A6X0-F1
#
_entry.id   AF-H3A6X0-F1
#
_cell.length_a   1.000
_cell.length_b   1.000
_cell.length_c   1.000
_cell.angle_alpha   90.00
_cell.angle_beta   90.00
_cell.angle_gamma   90.00
#
_symmetry.space_group_name_H-M   'P 1'
#
loop_
_entity.id
_entity.type
_entity.pdbx_description
1 polymer ?
#
loop_
_entity_poly.entity_id
_entity_poly.type
_entity_poly.pdbx_seq_one_letter_code
_entity_poly.pdbx_strand_id
1 'polypeptide(L)'
;RMFPQCKVSVNGLDPDYKYILLVDIVPVDNSRYKWQDKRWEASGKAEPLLPDRVYIHPDSPANGAHWMRQAISFHKIKLTNNTLDQQGHVSITAMVSGLPT
;
A
#
# COMPACT_ATOMS: atom_id res chain seq x y z
N ARG A 1 9.19 -6.77 1.61
CA ARG A 1 9.13 -5.37 2.09
C ARG A 1 9.32 -4.47 0.88
N MET A 2 8.63 -3.33 0.81
CA MET A 2 8.72 -2.42 -0.34
C MET A 2 10.06 -1.69 -0.39
N PHE A 3 10.55 -1.42 -1.60
CA PHE A 3 11.69 -0.54 -1.87
C PHE A 3 11.39 0.30 -3.13
N PRO A 4 11.56 1.64 -3.09
CA PRO A 4 11.97 2.45 -1.94
C PRO A 4 10.94 2.40 -0.78
N GLN A 5 11.36 2.79 0.42
CA GLN A 5 10.45 2.84 1.58
C GLN A 5 9.41 3.94 1.37
N CYS A 6 8.13 3.62 1.54
CA CYS A 6 7.08 4.63 1.57
C CYS A 6 7.17 5.44 2.88
N LYS A 7 7.36 6.75 2.75
CA LYS A 7 7.39 7.71 3.85
C LYS A 7 6.56 8.94 3.48
N VAL A 8 5.73 9.41 4.39
CA VAL A 8 4.83 10.55 4.18
C VAL A 8 4.94 11.50 5.36
N SER A 9 4.96 12.81 5.08
CA SER A 9 4.80 13.84 6.12
C SER A 9 3.39 14.38 6.07
N VAL A 10 2.71 14.44 7.22
CA VAL A 10 1.34 14.91 7.32
C VAL A 10 1.34 16.24 8.08
N ASN A 11 0.49 17.17 7.67
CA ASN A 11 0.31 18.47 8.31
C ASN A 11 -1.18 18.82 8.36
N GLY A 12 -1.58 19.75 9.23
CA GLY A 12 -2.95 20.28 9.30
C GLY A 12 -3.97 19.40 10.03
N LEU A 13 -3.54 18.35 10.74
CA LEU A 13 -4.41 17.60 11.65
C LEU A 13 -4.70 18.42 12.91
N ASP A 14 -5.85 18.21 13.53
CA ASP A 14 -6.11 18.75 14.86
C ASP A 14 -5.17 18.05 15.86
N PRO A 15 -4.35 18.79 16.63
CA PRO A 15 -3.38 18.21 17.55
C PRO A 15 -3.98 17.26 18.60
N ASP A 16 -5.23 17.49 19.02
CA ASP A 16 -5.86 16.82 20.16
C ASP A 16 -6.76 15.63 19.76
N TYR A 17 -7.13 15.54 18.47
CA TYR A 17 -7.93 14.44 17.95
C TYR A 17 -7.10 13.21 17.61
N LYS A 18 -7.71 12.03 17.76
CA LYS A 18 -7.11 10.74 17.39
C LYS A 18 -7.42 10.37 15.95
N TYR A 19 -6.39 9.93 15.24
CA TYR A 19 -6.45 9.47 13.86
C TYR A 19 -5.90 8.05 13.75
N ILE A 20 -6.51 7.26 12.86
CA ILE A 20 -5.99 5.98 12.39
C ILE A 20 -5.42 6.23 10.99
N LEU A 21 -4.15 5.87 10.79
CA LEU A 21 -3.53 5.89 9.48
C LEU A 21 -3.42 4.47 8.94
N LEU A 22 -3.83 4.29 7.70
CA LEU A 22 -3.75 3.04 6.97
C LEU A 22 -3.29 3.27 5.53
N VAL A 23 -2.78 2.24 4.90
CA VAL A 23 -2.39 2.21 3.49
C VAL A 23 -3.03 1.00 2.84
N ASP A 24 -3.61 1.20 1.67
CA ASP A 24 -4.02 0.16 0.74
C ASP A 24 -3.12 0.17 -0.50
N ILE A 25 -3.24 -0.87 -1.32
CA ILE A 25 -2.60 -0.93 -2.63
C ILE A 25 -3.68 -1.27 -3.63
N VAL A 26 -4.03 -0.29 -4.44
CA VAL A 26 -5.03 -0.42 -5.49
C VAL A 26 -4.36 -0.62 -6.85
N PRO A 27 -4.95 -1.41 -7.75
CA PRO A 27 -4.48 -1.46 -9.12
C PRO A 27 -4.59 -0.09 -9.81
N VAL A 28 -3.56 0.26 -10.56
CA VAL A 28 -3.57 1.43 -11.45
C VAL A 28 -4.49 1.20 -12.65
N ASP A 29 -4.61 -0.04 -13.12
CA ASP A 29 -5.53 -0.40 -14.20
C ASP A 29 -6.01 -1.86 -14.10
N ASN A 30 -6.81 -2.27 -15.08
CA ASN A 30 -7.36 -3.62 -15.21
C ASN A 30 -6.61 -4.46 -16.27
N SER A 31 -5.30 -4.25 -16.42
CA SER A 31 -4.48 -4.92 -17.43
C SER A 31 -3.49 -5.88 -16.80
N ARG A 32 -3.28 -7.03 -17.46
CA ARG A 32 -2.18 -7.95 -17.16
C ARG A 32 -0.99 -7.59 -18.04
N TYR A 33 0.16 -7.35 -17.43
CA TYR A 33 1.37 -6.96 -18.15
C TYR A 33 2.34 -8.12 -18.36
N LYS A 34 2.99 -8.16 -19.54
CA LYS A 34 4.12 -9.04 -19.85
C LYS A 34 5.36 -8.20 -20.15
N TRP A 35 6.53 -8.70 -19.77
CA TRP A 35 7.81 -8.10 -20.17
C TRP A 35 8.27 -8.74 -21.48
N GLN A 36 8.28 -7.97 -22.57
CA GLN A 36 8.71 -8.41 -23.89
C GLN A 36 9.48 -7.28 -24.58
N ASP A 37 10.54 -7.61 -25.33
CA ASP A 37 11.34 -6.64 -26.09
C ASP A 37 11.81 -5.43 -25.26
N LYS A 38 12.23 -5.71 -24.02
CA LYS A 38 12.71 -4.72 -23.04
C LYS A 38 11.66 -3.65 -22.66
N ARG A 39 10.37 -3.96 -22.79
CA ARG A 39 9.26 -3.11 -22.36
C ARG A 39 8.12 -3.90 -21.72
N TRP A 40 7.31 -3.20 -20.94
CA TRP A 40 6.04 -3.71 -20.44
C TRP A 40 4.95 -3.52 -21.48
N GLU A 41 4.25 -4.59 -21.83
CA GLU A 41 3.11 -4.56 -22.74
C GLU A 41 1.89 -5.19 -22.08
N ALA A 42 0.72 -4.58 -22.32
CA ALA A 42 -0.54 -5.20 -21.94
C ALA A 42 -0.74 -6.51 -22.74
N SER A 43 -1.14 -7.57 -22.04
CA SER A 43 -1.29 -8.93 -22.58
C SER A 43 -2.66 -9.55 -22.31
N GLY A 44 -3.54 -8.84 -21.61
CA GLY A 44 -4.89 -9.28 -21.29
C GLY A 44 -5.50 -8.49 -20.15
N LYS A 45 -6.63 -8.98 -19.62
CA LYS A 45 -7.32 -8.41 -18.45
C LYS A 45 -6.64 -8.86 -17.16
N ALA A 46 -6.60 -8.00 -16.15
CA ALA A 46 -6.11 -8.36 -14.82
C ALA A 46 -7.00 -9.44 -14.18
N GLU A 47 -6.39 -10.25 -13.31
CA GLU A 47 -7.13 -11.19 -12.47
C GLU A 47 -8.00 -10.44 -11.45
N PRO A 48 -9.17 -10.98 -11.06
CA PRO A 48 -10.00 -10.37 -10.02
C PRO A 48 -9.19 -10.13 -8.74
N LEU A 49 -9.37 -8.95 -8.14
CA LEU A 49 -8.72 -8.62 -6.89
C LEU A 49 -9.20 -9.53 -5.76
N LEU A 50 -8.26 -9.88 -4.89
CA LEU A 50 -8.59 -10.47 -3.60
C LEU A 50 -9.26 -9.40 -2.71
N PRO A 51 -10.02 -9.79 -1.67
CA PRO A 51 -10.63 -8.84 -0.75
C PRO A 51 -9.59 -7.84 -0.22
N ASP A 52 -9.96 -6.56 -0.20
CA ASP A 52 -9.04 -5.47 0.16
C ASP A 52 -8.41 -5.71 1.54
N ARG A 53 -7.08 -5.72 1.55
CA ARG A 53 -6.29 -5.81 2.78
C ARG A 53 -5.55 -4.52 2.98
N VAL A 54 -5.99 -3.75 3.96
CA VAL A 54 -5.32 -2.53 4.40
C VAL A 54 -4.22 -2.86 5.40
N TYR A 55 -3.14 -2.10 5.35
CA TYR A 55 -2.15 -2.06 6.43
C TYR A 55 -2.44 -0.87 7.33
N ILE A 56 -2.76 -1.11 8.60
CA ILE A 56 -2.89 -0.06 9.61
C ILE A 56 -1.52 0.22 10.23
N HIS A 57 -1.13 1.49 10.30
CA HIS A 57 0.13 1.88 10.93
C HIS A 57 0.11 1.50 12.43
N PRO A 58 1.17 0.89 12.98
CA PRO A 58 1.18 0.33 14.34
C PRO A 58 0.99 1.36 15.44
N ASP A 59 1.28 2.63 15.17
CA ASP A 59 1.05 3.73 16.11
C ASP A 59 -0.43 4.15 16.19
N SER A 60 -1.29 3.61 15.31
CA SER A 60 -2.72 3.94 15.32
C SER A 60 -3.46 3.27 16.49
N PRO A 61 -4.46 3.95 17.09
CA PRO A 61 -4.78 5.36 16.91
C PRO A 61 -3.79 6.28 17.64
N ALA A 62 -3.42 7.40 17.01
CA ALA A 62 -2.56 8.42 17.62
C ALA A 62 -3.10 9.83 17.40
N ASN A 63 -2.72 10.77 18.25
CA ASN A 63 -3.13 12.16 18.15
C ASN A 63 -2.55 12.84 16.89
N GLY A 64 -3.21 13.87 16.36
CA GLY A 64 -2.70 14.65 15.23
C GLY A 64 -1.29 15.19 15.48
N ALA A 65 -1.01 15.64 16.70
CA ALA A 65 0.33 16.07 17.12
C ALA A 65 1.40 14.98 16.98
N HIS A 66 1.05 13.70 17.20
CA HIS A 66 1.97 12.59 17.02
C HIS A 66 2.30 12.37 15.55
N TRP A 67 1.28 12.39 14.69
CA TRP A 67 1.44 12.15 13.25
C TRP A 67 2.17 13.26 12.52
N MET A 68 1.99 14.51 12.94
CA MET A 68 2.66 15.66 12.34
C MET A 68 4.09 15.90 12.86
N ARG A 69 4.55 15.14 13.88
CA ARG A 69 5.86 15.36 14.51
C ARG A 69 7.04 15.07 13.59
N GLN A 70 6.93 14.08 12.71
CA GLN A 70 7.98 13.68 11.76
C GLN A 70 7.38 12.83 10.63
N ALA A 71 8.18 12.56 9.59
CA ALA A 71 7.80 11.66 8.52
C ALA A 71 7.42 10.26 9.05
N ILE A 72 6.24 9.79 8.63
CA ILE A 72 5.64 8.52 8.99
C ILE A 72 6.15 7.46 8.03
N SER A 73 6.56 6.30 8.52
CA SER A 73 7.21 5.26 7.70
C SER A 73 6.41 3.96 7.66
N PHE A 74 6.05 3.56 6.44
CA PHE A 74 5.36 2.29 6.16
C PHE A 74 6.33 1.14 5.82
N HIS A 75 7.56 1.19 6.33
CA HIS A 75 8.61 0.20 6.05
C HIS A 75 8.28 -1.24 6.50
N LYS A 76 7.32 -1.40 7.42
CA LYS A 76 6.86 -2.71 7.92
C LYS A 76 5.81 -3.36 7.00
N ILE A 77 5.30 -2.67 5.98
CA ILE A 77 4.40 -3.25 4.99
C ILE A 77 5.09 -4.45 4.31
N LYS A 78 4.35 -5.56 4.28
CA LYS A 78 4.71 -6.77 3.55
C LYS A 78 3.65 -6.99 2.49
N LEU A 79 4.13 -7.26 1.28
CA LEU A 79 3.33 -7.60 0.12
C LEU A 79 3.35 -9.11 -0.06
N THR A 80 2.21 -9.69 -0.41
CA THR A 80 2.08 -11.13 -0.65
C THR A 80 1.30 -11.39 -1.92
N ASN A 81 1.75 -12.36 -2.73
CA ASN A 81 0.96 -12.93 -3.81
C ASN A 81 0.23 -14.22 -3.38
N ASN A 82 0.35 -14.62 -2.11
CA ASN A 82 -0.36 -15.77 -1.57
C ASN A 82 -1.81 -15.39 -1.25
N THR A 83 -2.75 -15.93 -2.03
CA THR A 83 -4.18 -15.67 -1.89
C THR A 83 -4.78 -16.23 -0.59
N LEU A 84 -4.06 -17.14 0.08
CA LEU A 84 -4.44 -17.77 1.34
C LEU A 84 -3.65 -17.21 2.54
N ASP A 85 -2.94 -16.09 2.37
CA ASP A 85 -2.17 -15.49 3.46
C ASP A 85 -3.07 -15.19 4.68
N GLN A 86 -2.71 -15.69 5.86
CA GLN A 86 -3.45 -15.43 7.11
C GLN A 86 -2.79 -14.35 7.99
N GLN A 87 -1.66 -13.80 7.53
CA GLN A 87 -0.82 -12.89 8.31
C GLN A 87 -1.22 -11.42 8.12
N GLY A 88 -2.29 -11.16 7.36
CA GLY A 88 -2.79 -9.81 7.08
C GLY A 88 -1.84 -8.99 6.21
N HIS A 89 -0.96 -9.64 5.46
CA HIS A 89 -0.12 -8.94 4.49
C HIS A 89 -0.98 -8.37 3.36
N VAL A 90 -0.54 -7.24 2.80
CA VAL A 90 -1.25 -6.59 1.69
C VAL A 90 -1.10 -7.45 0.45
N SER A 91 -2.23 -7.88 -0.12
CA SER A 91 -2.25 -8.76 -1.28
C SER A 91 -1.89 -7.98 -2.55
N ILE A 92 -1.01 -8.55 -3.36
CA ILE A 92 -0.68 -8.06 -4.70
C ILE A 92 -0.94 -9.16 -5.72
N THR A 93 -1.90 -8.95 -6.61
CA THR A 93 -2.13 -9.84 -7.74
C THR A 93 -1.30 -9.33 -8.92
N ALA A 94 -0.39 -10.19 -9.39
CA ALA A 94 0.62 -10.00 -10.44
C ALA A 94 0.72 -8.61 -11.13
N MET A 95 1.79 -7.89 -10.77
CA MET A 95 2.37 -6.72 -11.46
C MET A 95 1.37 -5.70 -12.00
N VAL A 96 0.80 -4.97 -11.06
CA VAL A 96 0.30 -3.62 -11.31
C VAL A 96 1.37 -2.65 -10.83
N SER A 97 1.74 -1.67 -11.65
CA SER A 97 2.63 -0.57 -11.25
C SER A 97 1.90 0.34 -10.26
N GLY A 98 1.68 -0.11 -9.02
CA GLY A 98 1.02 0.68 -7.99
C GLY A 98 1.97 1.69 -7.37
N LEU A 99 1.67 2.99 -7.52
CA LEU A 99 2.16 3.99 -6.58
C LEU A 99 1.37 3.79 -5.28
N PRO A 100 2.02 3.74 -4.10
CA PRO A 100 1.29 3.82 -2.85
C PRO A 100 0.62 5.21 -2.76
N THR A 101 -0.71 5.21 -2.64
CA THR A 101 -1.51 6.41 -2.35
C THR A 101 -1.61 6.67 -0.86
#